data_AF-A0A821N675-F1
#
_entry.id   AF-A0A821N675-F1
#
_cell.length_a   1.000
_cell.length_b   1.000
_cell.length_c   1.000
_cell.angle_alpha   90.00
_cell.angle_beta   90.00
_cell.angle_gamma   90.00
#
_symmetry.space_group_name_H-M   'P 1'
#
loop_
_entity.id
_entity.type
_entity.pdbx_description
1 polymer ?
#
loop_
_entity_poly.entity_id
_entity_poly.type
_entity_poly.pdbx_seq_one_letter_code
_entity_poly.pdbx_strand_id
1 'polypeptide(L)'
;TKEDARKLLQAIKLFNGTFQPVLIASDAWGKESSVVINGETDEIAIGALTLELVSIQPANFDKYFNSLKPDLPAGIIFKNITNKYSKTISSRNPWFNEFWENRFGCNLTTSSTCLNYQLNETNWDSKLQFIVDATYVFAHALHEYLNCSSLSCPNASLLDLDIDGKKLFQLILEKTFT
;
A
#
# COMPACT_ATOMS: atom_id res chain seq x y z
N THR A 1 2.40 3.87 -17.82
CA THR A 1 2.29 3.23 -16.48
C THR A 1 3.65 2.67 -16.06
N LYS A 2 3.82 2.20 -14.81
CA LYS A 2 5.08 1.56 -14.37
C LYS A 2 5.49 0.36 -15.23
N GLU A 3 4.50 -0.40 -15.71
CA GLU A 3 4.69 -1.53 -16.61
C GLU A 3 5.23 -1.11 -17.97
N ASP A 4 4.65 -0.03 -18.53
CA ASP A 4 5.07 0.49 -19.84
C ASP A 4 6.50 1.04 -19.76
N ALA A 5 6.85 1.72 -18.66
CA ALA A 5 8.21 2.21 -18.44
C ALA A 5 9.22 1.04 -18.39
N ARG A 6 8.90 -0.04 -17.66
CA ARG A 6 9.75 -1.24 -17.61
C ARG A 6 9.94 -1.85 -19.00
N LYS A 7 8.85 -2.05 -19.73
CA LYS A 7 8.89 -2.64 -21.09
C LYS A 7 9.66 -1.77 -22.06
N LEU A 8 9.56 -0.45 -21.94
CA LEU A 8 10.34 0.49 -22.74
C LEU A 8 11.84 0.34 -22.47
N LEU A 9 12.26 0.23 -21.20
CA LEU A 9 13.67 0.00 -20.87
C LEU A 9 14.19 -1.31 -21.46
N GLN A 10 13.40 -2.39 -21.37
CA GLN A 10 13.73 -3.67 -21.99
C GLN A 10 13.86 -3.55 -23.51
N ALA A 11 12.94 -2.83 -24.16
CA ALA A 11 12.98 -2.61 -25.61
C ALA A 11 14.21 -1.80 -26.05
N ILE A 12 14.58 -0.75 -25.30
CA ILE A 12 15.79 0.04 -25.58
C ILE A 12 17.05 -0.82 -25.47
N LYS A 13 17.13 -1.67 -24.42
CA LYS A 13 18.25 -2.60 -24.26
C LYS A 13 18.35 -3.59 -25.43
N LEU A 14 17.23 -4.17 -25.85
CA LEU A 14 17.19 -5.10 -26.98
C LEU A 14 17.63 -4.45 -28.29
N PHE A 15 17.43 -3.14 -28.45
CA PHE A 15 17.79 -2.42 -29.67
C PHE A 15 19.29 -2.06 -29.79
N ASN A 16 20.12 -2.46 -28.82
CA ASN A 16 21.59 -2.49 -28.84
C ASN A 16 22.30 -1.32 -29.58
N GLY A 17 21.99 -0.07 -29.18
CA GLY A 17 23.04 0.95 -29.09
C GLY A 17 23.32 1.88 -30.28
N THR A 18 22.37 2.16 -31.18
CA THR A 18 22.54 3.33 -32.09
C THR A 18 22.05 4.65 -31.48
N PHE A 19 21.12 4.59 -30.52
CA PHE A 19 20.59 5.78 -29.85
C PHE A 19 20.29 5.46 -28.37
N GLN A 20 20.95 6.17 -27.46
CA GLN A 20 20.61 6.18 -26.04
C GLN A 20 19.76 7.42 -25.75
N PRO A 21 18.44 7.29 -25.56
CA PRO A 21 17.58 8.43 -25.26
C PRO A 21 17.88 8.97 -23.85
N VAL A 22 17.73 10.28 -23.68
CA VAL A 22 17.55 10.85 -22.34
C VAL A 22 16.12 10.54 -21.89
N LEU A 23 15.99 9.84 -20.77
CA LEU A 23 14.69 9.45 -20.24
C LEU A 23 14.19 10.50 -19.26
N ILE A 24 12.99 11.02 -19.51
CA ILE A 24 12.25 11.89 -18.59
C ILE A 24 10.90 11.25 -18.34
N ALA A 25 10.60 10.91 -17.09
CA ALA A 25 9.39 10.16 -16.74
C ALA A 25 8.57 10.86 -15.64
N SER A 26 7.28 10.55 -15.63
CA SER A 26 6.36 11.03 -14.59
C SER A 26 6.48 10.24 -13.29
N ASP A 27 5.64 10.60 -12.32
CA ASP A 27 5.42 9.93 -11.03
C ASP A 27 4.96 8.47 -11.12
N ALA A 28 4.50 8.04 -12.29
CA ALA A 28 4.23 6.64 -12.57
C ALA A 28 5.49 5.77 -12.56
N TRP A 29 6.67 6.36 -12.84
CA TRP A 29 7.96 5.74 -12.53
C TRP A 29 8.43 6.26 -11.16
N GLY A 30 8.59 7.56 -10.99
CA GLY A 30 8.94 8.17 -9.71
C GLY A 30 10.09 7.46 -9.01
N LYS A 31 9.83 6.92 -7.80
CA LYS A 31 10.77 6.11 -7.01
C LYS A 31 10.47 4.60 -7.00
N GLU A 32 9.63 4.12 -7.91
CA GLU A 32 9.25 2.71 -8.01
C GLU A 32 10.44 1.86 -8.48
N SER A 33 11.08 1.17 -7.54
CA SER A 33 12.20 0.27 -7.83
C SER A 33 11.84 -0.83 -8.81
N SER A 34 10.57 -1.27 -8.82
CA SER A 34 10.10 -2.32 -9.72
C SER A 34 10.19 -1.95 -11.21
N VAL A 35 10.35 -0.68 -11.59
CA VAL A 35 10.47 -0.26 -12.99
C VAL A 35 11.83 -0.65 -13.58
N VAL A 36 12.89 -0.56 -12.77
CA VAL A 36 14.25 -0.94 -13.16
C VAL A 36 14.51 -2.36 -12.67
N ILE A 37 14.85 -3.25 -13.59
CA ILE A 37 15.15 -4.64 -13.24
C ILE A 37 16.65 -4.72 -13.00
N ASN A 38 17.04 -4.93 -11.74
CA ASN A 38 18.45 -5.05 -11.35
C ASN A 38 19.15 -6.17 -12.13
N GLY A 39 20.30 -5.85 -12.71
CA GLY A 39 21.09 -6.71 -13.59
C GLY A 39 20.61 -6.74 -15.05
N GLU A 40 19.44 -6.21 -15.36
CA GLU A 40 18.86 -6.23 -16.70
C GLU A 40 18.77 -4.84 -17.31
N THR A 41 18.13 -3.86 -16.68
CA THR A 41 17.85 -2.56 -17.32
C THR A 41 18.54 -1.37 -16.66
N ASP A 42 19.43 -1.60 -15.69
CA ASP A 42 20.12 -0.55 -14.94
C ASP A 42 20.87 0.42 -15.85
N GLU A 43 21.65 -0.12 -16.80
CA GLU A 43 22.47 0.67 -17.71
C GLU A 43 21.67 1.65 -18.57
N ILE A 44 20.41 1.32 -18.86
CA ILE A 44 19.49 2.16 -19.63
C ILE A 44 18.82 3.21 -18.74
N ALA A 45 18.60 2.87 -17.47
CA ALA A 45 17.97 3.76 -16.50
C ALA A 45 18.94 4.81 -15.93
N ILE A 46 20.26 4.60 -16.03
CA ILE A 46 21.27 5.57 -15.57
C ILE A 46 21.06 6.91 -16.29
N GLY A 47 20.94 7.99 -15.50
CA GLY A 47 20.74 9.34 -16.01
C GLY A 47 19.27 9.70 -16.31
N ALA A 48 18.33 8.78 -16.09
CA ALA A 48 16.91 9.10 -16.18
C ALA A 48 16.49 10.15 -15.13
N LEU A 49 15.68 11.11 -15.55
CA LEU A 49 15.03 12.07 -14.67
C LEU A 49 13.59 11.62 -14.43
N THR A 50 13.20 11.44 -13.17
CA THR A 50 11.82 11.11 -12.82
C THR A 50 11.23 12.21 -11.94
N LEU A 51 9.92 12.42 -12.08
CA LEU A 51 9.13 13.25 -11.16
C LEU A 51 8.53 12.35 -10.09
N GLU A 52 8.41 12.84 -8.86
CA GLU A 52 7.67 12.17 -7.79
C GLU A 52 6.96 13.23 -6.95
N LEU A 53 5.72 12.96 -6.56
CA LEU A 53 5.01 13.81 -5.62
C LEU A 53 5.63 13.66 -4.23
N VAL A 54 5.90 14.79 -3.57
CA VAL A 54 6.42 14.77 -2.21
C VAL A 54 5.38 14.16 -1.29
N SER A 55 5.77 13.09 -0.60
CA SER A 55 4.96 12.44 0.42
C SER A 55 5.78 12.20 1.68
N ILE A 56 5.11 12.31 2.82
CA ILE A 56 5.60 12.04 4.16
C ILE A 56 4.98 10.73 4.61
N GLN A 57 5.81 9.85 5.15
CA GLN A 57 5.33 8.62 5.72
C GLN A 57 4.34 8.90 6.88
N PRO A 58 3.13 8.30 6.87
CA PRO A 58 2.19 8.45 7.96
C PRO A 58 2.76 7.90 9.28
N ALA A 59 2.62 8.68 10.35
CA ALA A 59 3.15 8.31 11.65
C ALA A 59 2.62 6.94 12.12
N ASN A 60 3.51 6.12 12.68
CA ASN A 60 3.23 4.77 13.19
C ASN A 60 2.79 3.73 12.15
N PHE A 61 2.73 4.06 10.86
CA PHE A 61 2.31 3.08 9.85
C PHE A 61 3.28 1.91 9.76
N ASP A 62 4.60 2.14 9.83
CA ASP A 62 5.59 1.06 9.89
C ASP A 62 5.35 0.11 11.05
N LYS A 63 5.11 0.67 12.24
CA LYS A 63 4.86 -0.14 13.43
C LYS A 63 3.63 -1.03 13.23
N TYR A 64 2.58 -0.49 12.63
CA TYR A 64 1.39 -1.24 12.27
C TYR A 64 1.70 -2.31 11.21
N PHE A 65 2.23 -1.90 10.05
CA PHE A 65 2.47 -2.76 8.90
C PHE A 65 3.46 -3.89 9.20
N ASN A 66 4.56 -3.58 9.88
CA ASN A 66 5.59 -4.56 10.25
C ASN A 66 5.11 -5.55 11.31
N SER A 67 4.05 -5.20 12.06
CA SER A 67 3.42 -6.12 13.02
C SER A 67 2.47 -7.13 12.37
N LEU A 68 2.08 -6.92 11.11
CA LEU A 68 1.15 -7.82 10.42
C LEU A 68 1.80 -9.18 10.17
N LYS A 69 1.00 -10.24 10.38
CA LYS A 69 1.39 -11.64 10.17
C LYS A 69 0.26 -12.39 9.46
N PRO A 70 0.59 -13.37 8.61
CA PRO A 70 -0.41 -14.17 7.93
C PRO A 70 -1.20 -15.01 8.94
N ASP A 71 -2.44 -15.31 8.61
CA ASP A 71 -3.27 -16.18 9.43
C ASP A 71 -2.93 -17.65 9.13
N LEU A 72 -2.82 -18.45 10.18
CA LEU A 72 -2.63 -19.90 10.05
C LEU A 72 -3.96 -20.59 9.69
N PRO A 73 -3.98 -21.51 8.71
CA PRO A 73 -5.11 -22.38 8.48
C PRO A 73 -5.41 -23.20 9.74
N ALA A 74 -6.67 -23.19 10.18
CA ALA A 74 -7.13 -24.05 11.27
C ALA A 74 -6.94 -25.52 10.88
N GLY A 75 -5.90 -26.17 11.42
CA GLY A 75 -5.61 -27.58 11.18
C GLY A 75 -4.14 -27.91 10.92
N ILE A 76 -3.32 -26.94 10.51
CA ILE A 76 -1.87 -27.14 10.37
C ILE A 76 -1.18 -26.76 11.67
N ILE A 77 -1.19 -27.70 12.62
CA ILE A 77 -0.38 -27.63 13.82
C ILE A 77 1.05 -28.01 13.43
N PHE A 78 1.88 -27.02 13.10
CA PHE A 78 3.31 -27.23 13.24
C PHE A 78 3.57 -27.46 14.73
N LYS A 79 3.84 -28.72 15.09
CA LYS A 79 3.92 -29.26 16.47
C LYS A 79 4.85 -28.48 17.43
N ASN A 80 5.65 -27.54 16.92
CA ASN A 80 6.59 -26.72 17.68
C ASN A 80 6.38 -25.19 17.55
N ILE A 81 5.27 -24.73 16.96
CA ILE A 81 4.96 -23.29 16.90
C ILE A 81 3.96 -22.95 18.01
N THR A 82 4.48 -22.49 19.15
CA THR A 82 3.72 -22.01 20.31
C THR A 82 3.09 -20.64 20.11
N ASN A 83 3.23 -20.05 18.92
CA ASN A 83 2.66 -18.74 18.66
C ASN A 83 1.17 -18.90 18.40
N LYS A 84 0.41 -18.60 19.46
CA LYS A 84 -1.01 -18.28 19.52
C LYS A 84 -1.35 -17.13 18.54
N TYR A 85 -1.23 -17.35 17.24
CA TYR A 85 -1.74 -16.44 16.22
C TYR A 85 -3.25 -16.63 16.10
N SER A 86 -3.92 -16.16 17.15
CA SER A 86 -5.35 -15.95 17.19
C SER A 86 -5.68 -14.91 16.13
N LYS A 87 -6.53 -15.26 15.16
CA LYS A 87 -7.22 -14.40 14.18
C LYS A 87 -6.74 -12.95 14.23
N THR A 88 -5.70 -12.65 13.47
CA THR A 88 -5.01 -11.34 13.58
C THR A 88 -5.78 -10.27 12.82
N ILE A 89 -5.35 -9.00 12.90
CA ILE A 89 -5.90 -7.91 12.07
C ILE A 89 -5.82 -8.26 10.58
N SER A 90 -4.82 -9.05 10.17
CA SER A 90 -4.64 -9.59 8.83
C SER A 90 -5.81 -10.45 8.36
N SER A 91 -6.56 -11.08 9.28
CA SER A 91 -7.77 -11.88 8.99
C SER A 91 -8.87 -11.10 8.27
N ARG A 92 -8.84 -9.76 8.38
CA ARG A 92 -9.79 -8.89 7.69
C ARG A 92 -9.44 -8.69 6.22
N ASN A 93 -8.19 -8.89 5.84
CA ASN A 93 -7.72 -8.77 4.47
C ASN A 93 -7.63 -10.17 3.85
N PRO A 94 -8.58 -10.57 2.99
CA PRO A 94 -8.61 -11.92 2.42
C PRO A 94 -7.42 -12.22 1.51
N TRP A 95 -6.66 -11.21 1.06
CA TRP A 95 -5.51 -11.36 0.17
C TRP A 95 -4.16 -11.39 0.90
N PHE A 96 -4.16 -11.28 2.23
CA PHE A 96 -2.91 -11.07 2.97
C PHE A 96 -2.00 -12.32 2.96
N ASN A 97 -2.59 -13.51 2.94
CA ASN A 97 -1.82 -14.76 2.90
C ASN A 97 -1.15 -14.95 1.53
N GLU A 98 -1.88 -14.71 0.42
CA GLU A 98 -1.33 -14.78 -0.93
C GLU A 98 -0.24 -13.73 -1.16
N PHE A 99 -0.46 -12.51 -0.65
CA PHE A 99 0.56 -11.47 -0.66
C PHE A 99 1.84 -11.93 0.04
N TRP A 100 1.72 -12.53 1.23
CA TRP A 100 2.87 -12.98 2.00
C TRP A 100 3.67 -14.07 1.28
N GLU A 101 2.99 -15.09 0.75
CA GLU A 101 3.61 -16.17 -0.02
C GLU A 101 4.31 -15.65 -1.27
N ASN A 102 3.67 -14.77 -2.03
CA ASN A 102 4.25 -14.14 -3.22
C ASN A 102 5.48 -13.30 -2.85
N ARG A 103 5.35 -12.45 -1.82
CA ARG A 103 6.40 -11.50 -1.42
C ARG A 103 7.67 -12.21 -0.98
N PHE A 104 7.55 -13.29 -0.21
CA PHE A 104 8.69 -14.02 0.34
C PHE A 104 9.05 -15.30 -0.44
N GLY A 105 8.33 -15.61 -1.52
CA GLY A 105 8.55 -16.84 -2.30
C GLY A 105 8.42 -18.10 -1.44
N CYS A 106 7.48 -18.12 -0.50
CA CYS A 106 7.28 -19.21 0.45
C CYS A 106 5.84 -19.74 0.43
N ASN A 107 5.59 -20.83 1.15
CA ASN A 107 4.26 -21.44 1.25
C ASN A 107 3.91 -21.64 2.73
N LEU A 108 2.79 -21.07 3.15
CA LEU A 108 2.31 -21.04 4.54
C LEU A 108 1.84 -22.41 5.03
N THR A 109 1.46 -23.29 4.10
CA THR A 109 0.99 -24.65 4.43
C THR A 109 2.12 -25.65 4.59
N THR A 110 3.24 -25.46 3.87
CA THR A 110 4.33 -26.44 3.83
C THR A 110 5.60 -25.99 4.54
N SER A 111 5.77 -24.68 4.77
CA SER A 111 7.01 -24.13 5.33
C SER A 111 6.77 -23.37 6.63
N SER A 112 7.33 -23.89 7.73
CA SER A 112 7.31 -23.22 9.03
C SER A 112 8.16 -21.94 9.05
N THR A 113 9.18 -21.84 8.19
CA THR A 113 10.00 -20.63 8.08
C THR A 113 9.25 -19.48 7.43
N CYS A 114 8.20 -19.76 6.66
CA CYS A 114 7.37 -18.77 6.00
C CYS A 114 6.73 -17.80 7.01
N LEU A 115 6.41 -18.25 8.23
CA LEU A 115 5.83 -17.42 9.30
C LEU A 115 6.84 -16.48 9.97
N ASN A 116 8.13 -16.80 9.86
CA ASN A 116 9.20 -16.08 10.54
C ASN A 116 9.67 -14.84 9.76
N TYR A 117 9.29 -14.70 8.48
CA TYR A 117 9.57 -13.51 7.70
C TYR A 117 8.96 -12.25 8.32
N GLN A 118 9.53 -11.10 8.01
CA GLN A 118 9.10 -9.81 8.53
C GLN A 118 8.95 -8.81 7.40
N LEU A 119 7.90 -8.00 7.49
CA LEU A 119 7.73 -6.84 6.62
C LEU A 119 8.63 -5.70 7.10
N ASN A 120 9.00 -4.82 6.17
CA ASN A 120 9.79 -3.63 6.43
C ASN A 120 9.32 -2.43 5.58
N GLU A 121 9.99 -1.29 5.75
CA GLU A 121 9.70 -0.01 5.09
C GLU A 121 9.71 -0.06 3.55
N THR A 122 10.36 -1.07 2.95
CA THR A 122 10.37 -1.26 1.48
C THR A 122 9.14 -1.99 0.96
N ASN A 123 8.19 -2.34 1.83
CA ASN A 123 7.07 -3.24 1.49
C ASN A 123 5.73 -2.52 1.37
N TRP A 124 5.68 -1.20 1.59
CA TRP A 124 4.47 -0.40 1.40
C TRP A 124 4.73 0.77 0.43
N ASP A 125 3.64 1.28 -0.15
CA ASP A 125 3.69 2.23 -1.24
C ASP A 125 3.99 3.66 -0.75
N SER A 126 4.93 4.31 -1.42
CA SER A 126 5.25 5.71 -1.23
C SER A 126 4.11 6.72 -1.20
N LYS A 127 3.02 6.42 -1.91
CA LYS A 127 1.85 7.28 -2.10
C LYS A 127 0.80 7.04 -1.01
N LEU A 128 1.15 6.27 0.03
CA LEU A 128 0.27 5.96 1.15
C LEU A 128 -0.31 7.21 1.83
N GLN A 129 0.46 8.29 1.94
CA GLN A 129 -0.03 9.54 2.54
C GLN A 129 -1.31 10.02 1.86
N PHE A 130 -1.37 10.02 0.52
CA PHE A 130 -2.54 10.49 -0.21
C PHE A 130 -3.80 9.66 0.09
N ILE A 131 -3.64 8.35 0.35
CA ILE A 131 -4.74 7.47 0.75
C ILE A 131 -5.21 7.79 2.17
N VAL A 132 -4.25 8.02 3.08
CA VAL A 132 -4.54 8.42 4.46
C VAL A 132 -5.28 9.75 4.47
N ASP A 133 -4.74 10.77 3.80
CA ASP A 133 -5.33 12.11 3.72
C ASP A 133 -6.73 12.05 3.12
N ALA A 134 -6.94 11.32 2.01
CA ALA A 134 -8.26 11.13 1.43
C ALA A 134 -9.24 10.52 2.44
N THR A 135 -8.81 9.51 3.20
CA THR A 135 -9.65 8.89 4.24
C THR A 135 -10.01 9.90 5.33
N TYR A 136 -9.05 10.74 5.75
CA TYR A 136 -9.29 11.80 6.73
C TYR A 136 -10.24 12.89 6.20
N VAL A 137 -10.20 13.26 4.92
CA VAL A 137 -11.18 14.18 4.31
C VAL A 137 -12.61 13.67 4.57
N PHE A 138 -12.88 12.39 4.24
CA PHE A 138 -14.19 11.79 4.45
C PHE A 138 -14.55 11.71 5.94
N ALA A 139 -13.61 11.33 6.80
CA ALA A 139 -13.83 11.25 8.24
C ALA A 139 -14.22 12.62 8.84
N HIS A 140 -13.50 13.68 8.47
CA HIS A 140 -13.80 15.05 8.91
C HIS A 140 -15.13 15.57 8.36
N ALA A 141 -15.45 15.26 7.10
CA ALA A 141 -16.74 15.63 6.50
C ALA A 141 -17.92 14.95 7.20
N LEU A 142 -17.80 13.65 7.49
CA LEU A 142 -18.81 12.89 8.21
C LEU A 142 -18.97 13.34 9.66
N HIS A 143 -17.85 13.64 10.34
CA HIS A 143 -17.87 14.15 11.72
C HIS A 143 -18.69 15.45 11.82
N GLU A 144 -18.52 16.36 10.86
CA GLU A 144 -19.34 17.58 10.78
C GLU A 144 -20.78 17.28 10.37
N TYR A 145 -20.99 16.44 9.35
CA TYR A 145 -22.33 16.08 8.89
C TYR A 145 -23.20 15.52 10.02
N LEU A 146 -22.60 14.72 10.90
CA LEU A 146 -23.24 14.09 12.05
C LEU A 146 -23.26 14.97 13.31
N ASN A 147 -22.74 16.21 13.25
CA ASN A 147 -22.62 17.13 14.39
C ASN A 147 -21.97 16.49 15.62
N CYS A 148 -20.90 15.72 15.40
CA CYS A 148 -20.20 15.06 16.49
C CYS A 148 -19.40 16.08 17.31
N SER A 149 -19.53 16.04 18.63
CA SER A 149 -18.80 16.93 19.54
C SER A 149 -17.50 16.31 20.09
N SER A 150 -17.25 15.02 19.83
CA SER A 150 -16.08 14.27 20.29
C SER A 150 -15.81 13.07 19.36
N LEU A 151 -14.83 12.21 19.69
CA LEU A 151 -14.63 10.92 18.98
C LEU A 151 -15.86 10.00 18.99
N SER A 152 -16.87 10.31 19.83
CA SER A 152 -18.16 9.66 19.87
C SER A 152 -19.26 10.61 19.38
N CYS A 153 -20.08 10.12 18.46
CA CYS A 153 -21.25 10.81 17.96
C CYS A 153 -22.49 10.25 18.71
N PRO A 154 -23.10 11.00 19.63
CA PRO A 154 -24.31 10.54 20.29
C PRO A 154 -25.42 10.36 19.25
N ASN A 155 -25.98 9.14 19.18
CA ASN A 155 -27.12 8.75 18.33
C ASN A 155 -26.89 8.50 16.82
N ALA A 156 -25.66 8.30 16.36
CA ALA A 156 -25.42 7.86 14.98
C ALA A 156 -25.46 6.32 14.86
N SER A 157 -26.65 5.72 14.79
CA SER A 157 -26.78 4.41 14.16
C SER A 157 -26.55 4.62 12.66
N LEU A 158 -25.33 4.34 12.18
CA LEU A 158 -24.99 4.44 10.75
C LEU A 158 -25.87 3.55 9.85
N LEU A 159 -26.55 2.56 10.43
CA LEU A 159 -27.42 1.63 9.73
C LEU A 159 -28.79 2.23 9.35
N ASP A 160 -29.20 3.32 10.00
CA ASP A 160 -30.50 3.98 9.78
C ASP A 160 -30.37 5.41 9.25
N LEU A 161 -29.15 5.81 8.87
CA LEU A 161 -28.86 7.18 8.46
C LEU A 161 -29.10 7.33 6.95
N ASP A 162 -30.18 8.01 6.58
CA ASP A 162 -30.39 8.46 5.20
C ASP A 162 -29.44 9.64 4.92
N ILE A 163 -28.32 9.35 4.28
CA ILE A 163 -27.27 10.34 4.00
C ILE A 163 -27.67 11.14 2.75
N ASP A 164 -27.84 12.45 2.92
CA ASP A 164 -27.90 13.37 1.79
C ASP A 164 -26.50 13.51 1.17
N GLY A 165 -26.28 12.73 0.10
CA GLY A 165 -25.01 12.71 -0.64
C GLY A 165 -24.62 14.06 -1.24
N LYS A 166 -25.59 14.93 -1.59
CA LYS A 166 -25.29 16.26 -2.13
C LYS A 166 -24.73 17.16 -1.04
N LYS A 167 -25.35 17.15 0.14
CA LYS A 167 -24.87 17.89 1.31
C LYS A 167 -23.50 17.37 1.75
N LEU A 168 -23.31 16.05 1.83
CA LEU A 168 -22.01 15.47 2.20
C LEU A 168 -20.91 15.81 1.19
N PHE A 169 -21.22 15.80 -0.11
CA PHE A 169 -20.26 16.19 -1.15
C PHE A 169 -19.80 17.65 -1.01
N GLN A 170 -20.71 18.58 -0.68
CA GLN A 170 -20.34 19.97 -0.41
C GLN A 170 -19.38 20.08 0.77
N LEU A 171 -19.66 19.36 1.87
CA LEU A 171 -18.76 19.32 3.02
C LEU A 171 -17.37 18.79 2.66
N ILE A 172 -17.28 17.74 1.83
CA ILE A 172 -16.01 17.17 1.36
C ILE A 172 -15.19 18.22 0.59
N LEU A 173 -15.82 19.00 -0.29
CA LEU A 173 -15.13 20.02 -1.10
C LEU A 173 -14.58 21.18 -0.26
N GLU A 174 -15.22 21.49 0.86
CA GLU A 174 -14.85 22.59 1.75
C GLU A 174 -13.86 22.16 2.84
N LYS A 175 -13.53 20.87 2.95
CA LYS A 175 -12.66 20.37 4.03
C LYS A 175 -11.19 20.73 3.83
N THR A 176 -10.64 21.30 4.89
CA THR A 176 -9.22 21.49 5.11
C THR A 176 -8.87 20.97 6.50
N PHE A 177 -7.78 20.22 6.64
CA PHE A 177 -7.25 19.76 7.92
C PHE A 177 -5.72 19.70 7.83
N THR A 178 -5.08 19.51 8.99
CA THR A 178 -3.62 19.44 9.16
C THR A 178 -3.22 18.11 9.76
#